data_AF-A0A973JAI1-F1
#
_entry.id   AF-A0A973JAI1-F1
#
_cell.length_a   1.000
_cell.length_b   1.000
_cell.length_c   1.000
_cell.angle_alpha   90.00
_cell.angle_beta   90.00
_cell.angle_gamma   90.00
#
_symmetry.space_group_name_H-M   'P 1'
#
loop_
_entity.id
_entity.type
_entity.pdbx_description
1 polymer ?
#
loop_
_entity_poly.entity_id
_entity_poly.type
_entity_poly.pdbx_seq_one_letter_code
_entity_poly.pdbx_strand_id
1 'polypeptide(L)'
;MKVVILAGGMGTRISEESHLKPKPMIEIGERPILWHIMKIYSYYGFDEFIICLGYKSNVVKDYFANYFMYESDVTFNFKSGKEI
;
A
#
# COMPACT_ATOMS: atom_id res chain seq x y z
N MET A 1 20.22 0.05 3.95
CA MET A 1 20.30 1.42 3.38
C MET A 1 18.88 1.91 3.15
N LYS A 2 18.58 3.18 3.45
CA LYS A 2 17.22 3.71 3.35
C LYS A 2 16.89 4.17 1.94
N VAL A 3 15.69 3.85 1.45
CA VAL A 3 15.16 4.27 0.15
C VAL A 3 14.09 5.32 0.38
N VAL A 4 14.22 6.47 -0.28
CA VAL A 4 13.21 7.54 -0.23
C VAL A 4 12.37 7.50 -1.50
N ILE A 5 11.05 7.37 -1.35
CA ILE A 5 10.10 7.39 -2.46
C ILE A 5 9.25 8.66 -2.36
N LEU A 6 9.31 9.52 -3.37
CA LEU A 6 8.46 10.70 -3.49
C LEU A 6 7.12 10.31 -4.12
N ALA A 7 6.17 9.93 -3.28
CA ALA A 7 4.81 9.50 -3.66
C ALA A 7 3.76 10.59 -3.41
N GLY A 8 4.18 11.85 -3.47
CA GLY A 8 3.32 13.02 -3.34
C GLY A 8 2.75 13.49 -4.68
N GLY A 9 1.97 14.57 -4.63
CA GLY A 9 1.38 15.23 -5.80
C GLY A 9 -0.12 15.00 -5.95
N MET A 10 -0.82 15.96 -6.55
CA MET A 10 -2.28 15.94 -6.72
C MET A 10 -2.77 15.05 -7.87
N GLY A 11 -1.88 14.54 -8.74
CA GLY A 11 -2.28 13.62 -9.81
C GLY A 11 -3.12 14.24 -10.94
N THR A 12 -3.13 15.57 -11.08
CA THR A 12 -4.04 16.32 -11.97
C THR A 12 -3.92 16.02 -13.47
N ARG A 13 -2.87 15.32 -13.92
CA ARG A 13 -2.70 14.89 -15.32
C ARG A 13 -3.40 13.56 -15.67
N ILE A 14 -3.76 12.75 -14.68
CA ILE A 14 -4.47 11.47 -14.87
C ILE A 14 -5.80 11.59 -14.10
N SER A 15 -6.64 12.53 -14.50
CA SER A 15 -7.78 12.98 -13.69
C SER A 15 -8.81 11.87 -13.44
N GLU A 16 -9.09 11.02 -14.43
CA GLU A 16 -10.19 10.06 -14.37
C GLU A 16 -10.09 9.08 -13.19
N GLU A 17 -8.91 8.49 -12.94
CA GLU A 17 -8.69 7.61 -11.78
C GLU A 17 -8.18 8.33 -10.52
N SER A 18 -7.46 9.44 -10.69
CA SER A 18 -6.88 10.18 -9.55
C SER A 18 -7.94 10.84 -8.66
N HIS A 19 -9.16 11.03 -9.17
CA HIS A 19 -10.30 11.47 -8.36
C HIS A 19 -10.70 10.47 -7.28
N LEU A 20 -10.47 9.17 -7.50
CA LEU A 20 -10.84 8.11 -6.55
C LEU A 20 -9.67 7.75 -5.63
N LYS A 21 -8.50 7.44 -6.18
CA LYS A 21 -7.30 7.04 -5.41
C LYS A 21 -6.07 7.89 -5.80
N PRO A 22 -5.15 8.18 -4.88
CA PRO A 22 -3.90 8.86 -5.24
C PRO A 22 -3.10 7.97 -6.21
N LYS A 23 -2.39 8.57 -7.17
CA LYS A 23 -1.66 7.85 -8.24
C LYS A 23 -0.78 6.68 -7.74
N PRO A 24 -0.01 6.79 -6.64
CA PRO A 24 0.79 5.66 -6.13
C PRO A 24 -0.04 4.42 -5.76
N MET A 25 -1.34 4.59 -5.52
CA MET A 25 -2.28 3.55 -5.14
C MET A 25 -3.16 3.06 -6.29
N ILE A 26 -2.91 3.52 -7.52
CA ILE A 26 -3.51 2.90 -8.71
C ILE A 26 -2.97 1.47 -8.82
N GLU A 27 -3.86 0.53 -9.09
CA GLU A 27 -3.55 -0.90 -9.15
C GLU A 27 -2.97 -1.27 -10.52
N ILE A 28 -1.91 -2.08 -10.51
CA ILE A 28 -1.41 -2.81 -11.67
C ILE A 28 -1.57 -4.29 -11.34
N GLY A 29 -2.50 -4.96 -12.03
CA GLY A 29 -3.01 -6.25 -11.58
C GLY A 29 -3.79 -6.05 -10.27
N GLU A 30 -3.43 -6.80 -9.23
CA GLU A 30 -4.13 -6.79 -7.93
C GLU A 30 -3.41 -5.94 -6.87
N ARG A 31 -2.27 -5.31 -7.20
CA ARG A 31 -1.42 -4.59 -6.25
C ARG A 31 -1.13 -3.17 -6.73
N PRO A 32 -1.01 -2.18 -5.82
CA PRO A 32 -0.77 -0.79 -6.20
C PRO A 32 0.63 -0.56 -6.77
N ILE A 33 0.80 0.48 -7.61
CA ILE A 33 2.10 0.86 -8.20
C ILE A 33 3.20 0.98 -7.13
N LEU A 34 2.89 1.61 -5.99
CA LEU A 34 3.83 1.80 -4.90
C LEU A 34 4.34 0.47 -4.32
N TRP A 35 3.47 -0.55 -4.25
CA TRP A 35 3.85 -1.90 -3.84
C TRP A 35 4.87 -2.49 -4.80
N HIS A 36 4.62 -2.42 -6.11
CA HIS A 36 5.53 -2.95 -7.13
C HIS A 36 6.92 -2.31 -7.04
N ILE A 37 6.98 -0.99 -6.87
CA ILE A 37 8.25 -0.28 -6.69
C ILE A 37 8.99 -0.80 -5.46
N MET A 38 8.30 -0.87 -4.31
CA MET A 38 8.91 -1.36 -3.06
C MET A 38 9.40 -2.81 -3.19
N LYS A 39 8.65 -3.69 -3.86
CA LYS A 39 9.07 -5.07 -4.12
C LYS A 39 10.32 -5.17 -4.99
N ILE A 40 10.48 -4.29 -5.98
CA ILE A 40 11.69 -4.23 -6.81
C ILE A 40 12.90 -3.85 -5.95
N TYR A 41 12.79 -2.82 -5.11
CA TYR A 41 13.89 -2.43 -4.21
C TYR A 41 14.21 -3.52 -3.18
N SER A 42 13.18 -4.13 -2.60
CA SER A 42 13.31 -5.23 -1.64
C SER A 42 14.00 -6.46 -2.26
N TYR A 43 13.74 -6.76 -3.54
CA TYR A 43 14.46 -7.82 -4.26
C TYR A 43 15.99 -7.61 -4.27
N TYR A 44 16.45 -6.35 -4.30
CA TYR A 44 17.87 -6.00 -4.21
C TYR A 44 18.38 -5.76 -2.78
N GLY A 45 17.60 -6.14 -1.75
CA GLY A 45 17.99 -6.04 -0.34
C GLY A 45 17.77 -4.67 0.29
N PHE A 46 16.93 -3.83 -0.30
CA PHE A 46 16.55 -2.53 0.27
C PHE A 46 15.14 -2.59 0.86
N ASP A 47 15.05 -2.79 2.18
CA ASP A 47 13.77 -3.00 2.88
C ASP A 47 13.34 -1.82 3.79
N GLU A 48 14.20 -0.81 3.96
CA GLU A 48 13.90 0.38 4.75
C GLU A 48 13.41 1.52 3.86
N PHE A 49 12.10 1.78 3.85
CA PHE A 49 11.47 2.80 3.01
C PHE A 49 11.03 4.04 3.81
N ILE A 50 11.28 5.22 3.25
CA ILE A 50 10.70 6.50 3.66
C ILE A 50 9.83 6.98 2.51
N ILE A 51 8.52 7.08 2.73
CA ILE A 51 7.58 7.49 1.70
C ILE A 51 7.11 8.91 1.98
N CYS A 52 7.47 9.84 1.10
CA CYS A 52 7.03 11.24 1.19
C CYS A 52 5.66 11.38 0.53
N LEU A 53 4.61 11.36 1.37
CA LEU A 53 3.22 11.39 0.94
C LEU A 53 2.68 12.82 0.83
N GLY A 54 1.63 12.99 0.01
CA GLY A 54 0.93 14.26 -0.17
C GLY A 54 -0.60 14.09 -0.12
N TYR A 55 -1.28 14.55 -1.18
CA TYR A 55 -2.73 14.44 -1.33
C TYR A 55 -3.23 13.00 -1.08
N LYS A 56 -4.29 12.84 -0.28
CA LYS A 56 -4.86 11.55 0.14
C LYS A 56 -3.86 10.56 0.77
N SER A 57 -2.89 11.08 1.53
CA SER A 57 -1.87 10.25 2.22
C SER A 57 -2.46 9.17 3.14
N ASN A 58 -3.65 9.38 3.70
CA ASN A 58 -4.35 8.40 4.52
C ASN A 58 -4.58 7.08 3.79
N VAL A 59 -4.93 7.11 2.49
CA VAL A 59 -5.16 5.89 1.69
C VAL A 59 -3.91 5.01 1.64
N VAL A 60 -2.74 5.63 1.49
CA VAL A 60 -1.47 4.92 1.47
C VAL A 60 -1.16 4.34 2.85
N LYS A 61 -1.37 5.13 3.91
CA LYS A 61 -1.14 4.67 5.29
C LYS A 61 -2.04 3.50 5.65
N ASP A 62 -3.32 3.55 5.31
CA ASP A 62 -4.30 2.51 5.63
C ASP A 62 -3.98 1.19 4.93
N TYR A 63 -3.57 1.26 3.65
CA TYR A 63 -3.14 0.08 2.91
C TYR A 63 -1.95 -0.62 3.58
N PHE A 64 -0.90 0.13 3.95
CA PHE A 64 0.28 -0.47 4.58
C PHE A 64 0.08 -0.84 6.05
N ALA A 65 -0.80 -0.14 6.79
CA ALA A 65 -1.18 -0.51 8.15
C ALA A 65 -1.92 -1.86 8.17
N ASN A 66 -2.72 -2.13 7.14
CA ASN A 66 -3.46 -3.40 6.98
C ASN A 66 -2.80 -4.33 5.96
N TYR A 67 -1.51 -4.13 5.64
CA TYR A 67 -0.81 -4.86 4.59
C TYR A 67 -0.98 -6.37 4.73
N PHE A 68 -0.71 -6.91 5.92
CA PHE A 68 -0.85 -8.34 6.18
C PHE A 68 -2.26 -8.87 5.91
N MET A 69 -3.30 -8.08 6.21
CA MET A 69 -4.70 -8.44 5.94
C MET A 69 -5.02 -8.45 4.45
N TYR A 70 -4.42 -7.56 3.65
CA TYR A 70 -4.65 -7.48 2.21
C TYR A 70 -3.79 -8.47 1.41
N GLU A 71 -2.65 -8.88 1.95
CA GLU A 71 -1.59 -9.58 1.22
C GLU A 71 -1.41 -11.03 1.65
N SER A 72 -2.05 -11.44 2.73
CA SER A 72 -1.94 -12.80 3.29
C SER A 72 -3.29 -13.50 3.29
N ASP A 73 -3.25 -14.83 3.21
CA ASP A 73 -4.41 -15.66 3.48
C ASP A 73 -4.68 -15.67 4.98
N VAL A 74 -5.85 -15.16 5.39
CA VAL A 74 -6.23 -15.07 6.80
C VAL A 74 -7.39 -16.02 7.08
N THR A 75 -7.22 -16.91 8.06
CA THR A 75 -8.28 -17.79 8.55
C THR A 75 -8.72 -17.33 9.93
N PHE A 76 -10.02 -17.06 10.08
CA PHE A 76 -10.62 -16.69 11.37
C PHE A 76 -11.35 -17.88 11.98
N ASN A 77 -11.04 -18.21 13.23
CA ASN A 77 -11.77 -19.23 13.99
C ASN A 77 -12.66 -18.56 15.05
N PHE A 78 -13.97 -18.65 14.86
CA PHE A 78 -14.97 -18.06 15.75
C PHE A 78 -15.50 -19.03 16.82
N LYS A 79 -14.91 -20.24 16.98
CA LYS A 79 -15.38 -21.27 17.93
C LYS A 79 -14.92 -21.07 19.38
N SER A 80 -14.90 -19.84 19.88
CA SER A 80 -14.68 -19.53 21.29
C SER A 80 -15.83 -18.68 21.84
N GLY A 81 -16.96 -19.36 22.07
CA GLY A 81 -18.14 -18.83 22.75
C GLY A 81 -18.99 -19.92 23.43
N LYS A 82 -18.46 -21.14 23.56
CA LYS A 82 -19.04 -22.21 24.39
C LYS A 82 -17.92 -22.77 25.25
N GLU A 83 -17.76 -22.20 26.44
CA GLU A 83 -17.31 -22.99 27.58
C GLU A 83 -18.31 -24.12 27.80
N ILE A 84 -17.78 -25.28 28.16
CA ILE A 84 -18.47 -26.57 28.35
C ILE A 84 -19.36 -26.49 29.58
#